data_AF-A0A2N9AZS6-F1
#
_entry.id   AF-A0A2N9AZS6-F1
#
_cell.length_a   1.000
_cell.length_b   1.000
_cell.length_c   1.000
_cell.angle_alpha   90.00
_cell.angle_beta   90.00
_cell.angle_gamma   90.00
#
_symmetry.space_group_name_H-M   'P 1'
#
loop_
_entity.id
_entity.type
_entity.pdbx_description
1 polymer ?
#
loop_
_entity_poly.entity_id
_entity_poly.type
_entity_poly.pdbx_seq_one_letter_code
_entity_poly.pdbx_strand_id
1 'polypeptide(L)'
;MPPPSSGIDAVRELAPRCDDITRGAVTPGRVFPFFKPTFTVDTNLYPAAGAYYWVMQERMPDHAGSKKWDSLLHYLGPDTTVKNPSTGAAWSSDDSRKVVCPSTWSKHPADPIVGSTDCDEYAPASTHESGGFPGGINQVTDGSKCAKLYTDWAFNGVGDGSTSFGLFADTRTATNGPTGSERCGQAAIDSAQNQGAFSKFQPSVWRLLDKDGFFVDTPGFNHCSGTTTTCTWRKV
;
A
#
# COMPACT_ATOMS: atom_id res chain seq x y z
N MET A 1 13.74 -29.22 -15.98
CA MET A 1 12.55 -30.10 -15.97
C MET A 1 11.31 -29.22 -15.90
N PRO A 2 10.33 -29.39 -16.80
CA PRO A 2 9.04 -28.73 -16.63
C PRO A 2 8.35 -29.27 -15.36
N PRO A 3 7.70 -28.42 -14.55
CA PRO A 3 6.94 -28.89 -13.41
C PRO A 3 5.77 -29.76 -13.89
N PRO A 4 5.39 -30.81 -13.16
CA PRO A 4 4.21 -31.60 -13.50
C PRO A 4 2.97 -30.70 -13.30
N SER A 5 2.40 -30.22 -14.39
CA SER A 5 1.02 -29.72 -14.37
C SER A 5 0.11 -30.90 -14.67
N SER A 6 -0.84 -31.19 -13.78
CA SER A 6 -1.84 -32.25 -13.98
C SER A 6 -2.73 -32.04 -15.22
N GLY A 7 -2.64 -30.89 -15.90
CA GLY A 7 -3.44 -30.57 -17.09
C GLY A 7 -4.94 -30.45 -16.81
N ILE A 8 -5.34 -30.54 -15.54
CA ILE A 8 -6.72 -30.45 -15.07
C ILE A 8 -6.85 -29.12 -14.34
N ASP A 9 -7.69 -28.21 -14.83
CA ASP A 9 -7.88 -26.87 -14.26
C ASP A 9 -8.27 -26.91 -12.77
N ALA A 10 -9.05 -27.92 -12.36
CA ALA A 10 -9.47 -28.14 -10.98
C ALA A 10 -8.34 -28.50 -9.99
N VAL A 11 -7.12 -28.80 -10.46
CA VAL A 11 -5.99 -29.20 -9.60
C VAL A 11 -4.80 -28.24 -9.73
N ARG A 12 -4.95 -27.14 -10.49
CA ARG A 12 -3.92 -26.08 -10.62
C ARG A 12 -3.64 -25.41 -9.28
N GLU A 13 -4.62 -25.33 -8.39
CA GLU A 13 -4.46 -24.81 -7.02
C GLU A 13 -3.38 -25.54 -6.21
N LEU A 14 -3.27 -26.85 -6.41
CA LEU A 14 -2.31 -27.72 -5.75
C LEU A 14 -1.00 -27.90 -6.55
N ALA A 15 -0.83 -27.20 -7.66
CA ALA A 15 0.38 -27.29 -8.47
C ALA A 15 1.48 -26.38 -7.88
N PRO A 16 2.56 -26.94 -7.29
CA PRO A 16 3.61 -26.11 -6.72
C PRO A 16 4.42 -25.39 -7.80
N ARG A 17 4.68 -24.10 -7.59
CA ARG A 17 5.70 -23.32 -8.32
C ARG A 17 7.03 -23.46 -7.56
N CYS A 18 8.09 -23.83 -8.25
CA CYS A 18 9.44 -23.75 -7.69
C CYS A 18 9.97 -22.33 -7.81
N ASP A 19 10.72 -21.87 -6.81
CA ASP A 19 11.45 -20.59 -6.84
C ASP A 19 12.82 -20.72 -6.18
N ASP A 20 13.71 -19.80 -6.52
CA ASP A 20 15.10 -19.70 -6.05
C ASP A 20 15.37 -18.38 -5.29
N ILE A 21 14.33 -17.80 -4.67
CA ILE A 21 14.36 -16.48 -3.99
C ILE A 21 15.47 -16.38 -2.93
N THR A 22 15.88 -17.50 -2.33
CA THR A 22 16.90 -17.53 -1.28
C THR A 22 18.35 -17.39 -1.77
N ARG A 23 18.59 -16.99 -3.03
CA ARG A 23 19.90 -16.64 -3.65
C ARG A 23 21.11 -17.12 -2.83
N GLY A 24 21.44 -18.41 -2.95
CA GLY A 24 22.58 -19.03 -2.25
C GLY A 24 22.22 -20.09 -1.20
N ALA A 25 20.97 -20.16 -0.74
CA ALA A 25 20.50 -21.34 0.00
C ALA A 25 20.18 -22.49 -0.97
N VAL A 26 20.75 -23.66 -0.70
CA VAL A 26 20.84 -24.83 -1.60
C VAL A 26 19.50 -25.54 -1.90
N THR A 27 18.36 -24.97 -1.48
CA THR A 27 17.06 -25.63 -1.59
C THR A 27 16.08 -24.74 -2.36
N PRO A 28 15.86 -24.99 -3.66
CA PRO A 28 14.67 -24.50 -4.34
C PRO A 28 13.46 -24.95 -3.54
N GLY A 29 12.74 -24.02 -2.94
CA GLY A 29 11.49 -24.36 -2.27
C GLY A 29 10.32 -24.31 -3.24
N ARG A 30 9.20 -24.86 -2.79
CA ARG A 30 7.93 -24.89 -3.53
C ARG A 30 6.90 -24.02 -2.84
N VAL A 31 6.17 -23.22 -3.60
CA VAL A 31 5.01 -22.44 -3.13
C VAL A 31 3.76 -22.86 -3.88
N PHE A 32 2.60 -22.73 -3.25
CA PHE A 32 1.31 -22.87 -3.94
C PHE A 32 0.89 -21.49 -4.46
N PRO A 33 1.03 -21.18 -5.75
CA PRO A 33 0.83 -19.83 -6.28
C PRO A 33 -0.63 -19.34 -6.17
N PHE A 34 -1.57 -20.24 -5.92
CA PHE A 34 -2.97 -19.92 -5.67
C PHE A 34 -3.24 -19.44 -4.25
N PHE A 35 -2.40 -19.79 -3.28
CA PHE A 35 -2.51 -19.23 -1.93
C PHE A 35 -2.07 -17.77 -1.96
N LYS A 36 -2.99 -16.86 -1.61
CA LYS A 36 -2.73 -15.42 -1.54
C LYS A 36 -2.50 -15.02 -0.08
N PRO A 37 -1.25 -14.74 0.34
CA PRO A 37 -0.98 -14.36 1.72
C PRO A 37 -1.62 -13.02 2.06
N THR A 38 -1.76 -12.76 3.35
CA THR A 38 -2.24 -11.48 3.87
C THR A 38 -1.15 -10.86 4.73
N PHE A 39 -0.77 -9.62 4.41
CA PHE A 39 -0.03 -8.76 5.32
C PHE A 39 -0.97 -8.10 6.32
N THR A 40 -0.79 -8.40 7.60
CA THR A 40 -1.56 -7.74 8.66
C THR A 40 -0.73 -6.60 9.23
N VAL A 41 -1.21 -5.39 9.06
CA VAL A 41 -0.62 -4.19 9.67
C VAL A 41 -0.85 -4.24 11.17
N ASP A 42 0.19 -3.96 11.96
CA ASP A 42 0.10 -3.89 13.42
C ASP A 42 -0.57 -2.58 13.84
N THR A 43 -1.88 -2.47 13.67
CA THR A 43 -2.66 -1.24 13.92
C THR A 43 -2.76 -0.87 15.40
N ASN A 44 -2.37 -1.76 16.32
CA ASN A 44 -2.16 -1.42 17.72
C ASN A 44 -0.96 -0.48 17.90
N LEU A 45 0.07 -0.62 17.07
CA LEU A 45 1.25 0.24 17.07
C LEU A 45 1.14 1.36 16.02
N TYR A 46 0.55 1.05 14.87
CA TYR A 46 0.50 1.93 13.70
C TYR A 46 -0.94 2.26 13.23
N PRO A 47 -1.83 2.76 14.11
CA PRO A 47 -3.23 3.00 13.77
C PRO A 47 -3.42 4.08 12.70
N ALA A 48 -2.52 5.07 12.60
CA ALA A 48 -2.63 6.18 11.64
C ALA A 48 -2.36 5.70 10.20
N ALA A 49 -1.26 4.97 10.01
CA ALA A 49 -0.95 4.33 8.74
C ALA A 49 -2.01 3.27 8.38
N GLY A 50 -2.46 2.48 9.36
CA GLY A 50 -3.58 1.54 9.17
C GLY A 50 -4.87 2.21 8.72
N ALA A 51 -5.23 3.36 9.30
CA ALA A 51 -6.40 4.15 8.89
C ALA A 51 -6.25 4.62 7.45
N TYR A 52 -5.06 5.09 7.07
CA TYR A 52 -4.76 5.53 5.71
C TYR A 52 -4.95 4.39 4.72
N TYR A 53 -4.34 3.22 4.94
CA TYR A 53 -4.49 2.08 4.04
C TYR A 53 -5.94 1.61 3.94
N TRP A 54 -6.68 1.59 5.06
CA TRP A 54 -8.10 1.26 5.06
C TRP A 54 -8.93 2.26 4.23
N VAL A 55 -8.71 3.58 4.40
CA VAL A 55 -9.41 4.60 3.60
C VAL A 55 -9.13 4.41 2.12
N MET A 56 -7.88 4.15 1.75
CA MET A 56 -7.50 3.97 0.35
C MET A 56 -8.10 2.68 -0.23
N GLN A 57 -8.12 1.57 0.52
CA GLN A 57 -8.80 0.33 0.13
C GLN A 57 -10.31 0.52 -0.10
N GLU A 58 -10.97 1.36 0.70
CA GLU A 58 -12.41 1.61 0.56
C GLU A 58 -12.75 2.62 -0.53
N ARG A 59 -11.85 3.57 -0.84
CA ARG A 59 -12.13 4.68 -1.77
C ARG A 59 -11.52 4.56 -3.14
N MET A 60 -10.37 3.89 -3.30
CA MET A 60 -9.77 3.76 -4.63
C MET A 60 -10.66 2.91 -5.53
N PRO A 61 -10.82 3.27 -6.82
CA PRO A 61 -11.69 2.53 -7.74
C PRO A 61 -11.36 1.04 -7.90
N ASP A 62 -10.11 0.64 -7.68
CA ASP A 62 -9.63 -0.73 -7.81
C ASP A 62 -9.55 -1.48 -6.47
N HIS A 63 -9.79 -0.80 -5.34
CA HIS A 63 -9.77 -1.36 -3.99
C HIS A 63 -8.49 -2.14 -3.64
N ALA A 64 -7.35 -1.72 -4.20
CA ALA A 64 -6.08 -2.44 -4.16
C ALA A 64 -5.75 -3.02 -2.77
N GLY A 65 -5.53 -4.33 -2.68
CA GLY A 65 -5.13 -5.03 -1.45
C GLY A 65 -6.26 -5.34 -0.47
N SER A 66 -7.51 -5.00 -0.78
CA SER A 66 -8.65 -5.24 0.11
C SER A 66 -9.20 -6.66 -0.02
N LYS A 67 -9.30 -7.36 1.11
CA LYS A 67 -10.04 -8.64 1.20
C LYS A 67 -11.54 -8.47 0.96
N LYS A 68 -12.11 -7.35 1.41
CA LYS A 68 -13.55 -7.08 1.30
C LYS A 68 -14.01 -7.04 -0.16
N TRP A 69 -13.14 -6.52 -1.03
CA TRP A 69 -13.40 -6.34 -2.46
C TRP A 69 -12.70 -7.40 -3.33
N ASP A 70 -12.11 -8.42 -2.70
CA ASP A 70 -11.31 -9.47 -3.37
C ASP A 70 -10.30 -8.90 -4.39
N SER A 71 -9.63 -7.82 -4.01
CA SER A 71 -8.67 -7.11 -4.84
C SER A 71 -7.27 -7.24 -4.26
N LEU A 72 -6.35 -7.80 -5.04
CA LEU A 72 -4.98 -8.08 -4.63
C LEU A 72 -4.08 -6.88 -4.89
N LEU A 73 -3.04 -6.76 -4.07
CA LEU A 73 -1.79 -6.13 -4.49
C LEU A 73 -0.89 -7.18 -5.13
N HIS A 74 -0.11 -6.78 -6.11
CA HIS A 74 0.88 -7.62 -6.77
C HIS A 74 2.28 -7.12 -6.44
N TYR A 75 3.11 -7.99 -5.88
CA TYR A 75 4.47 -7.65 -5.47
C TYR A 75 5.30 -7.17 -6.66
N LEU A 76 5.98 -6.04 -6.50
CA LEU A 76 7.03 -5.58 -7.40
C LEU A 76 8.33 -6.30 -7.06
N GLY A 77 8.60 -7.40 -7.75
CA GLY A 77 9.77 -8.23 -7.54
C GLY A 77 11.02 -7.67 -8.23
N PRO A 78 12.23 -7.98 -7.73
CA PRO A 78 13.49 -7.55 -8.36
C PRO A 78 13.72 -8.17 -9.74
N ASP A 79 12.96 -9.20 -10.09
CA ASP A 79 12.90 -9.89 -11.37
C ASP A 79 11.91 -9.27 -12.37
N THR A 80 11.29 -8.13 -12.04
CA THR A 80 10.39 -7.45 -12.96
C THR A 80 11.05 -7.15 -14.31
N THR A 81 10.26 -7.34 -15.38
CA THR A 81 10.70 -7.07 -16.75
C THR A 81 10.64 -5.58 -17.09
N VAL A 82 9.91 -4.79 -16.31
CA VAL A 82 9.82 -3.34 -16.47
C VAL A 82 11.16 -2.71 -16.10
N LYS A 83 11.68 -1.86 -16.98
CA LYS A 83 12.98 -1.20 -16.80
C LYS A 83 12.80 0.29 -16.54
N ASN A 84 13.62 0.84 -15.65
CA ASN A 84 13.79 2.27 -15.54
C ASN A 84 14.44 2.77 -16.85
N PRO A 85 13.80 3.68 -17.60
CA PRO A 85 14.29 4.12 -18.91
C PRO A 85 15.60 4.91 -18.84
N SER A 86 15.91 5.51 -17.69
CA SER A 86 17.12 6.31 -17.49
C SER A 86 18.34 5.46 -17.11
N THR A 87 18.15 4.34 -16.39
CA THR A 87 19.25 3.51 -15.89
C THR A 87 19.34 2.14 -16.56
N GLY A 88 18.28 1.67 -17.22
CA GLY A 88 18.17 0.31 -17.76
C GLY A 88 18.00 -0.79 -16.70
N ALA A 89 18.03 -0.44 -15.40
CA ALA A 89 17.82 -1.38 -14.30
C ALA A 89 16.34 -1.78 -14.18
N ALA A 90 16.06 -2.88 -13.46
CA ALA A 90 14.69 -3.25 -13.12
C ALA A 90 14.00 -2.12 -12.34
N TRP A 91 12.72 -1.86 -12.63
CA TRP A 91 11.94 -0.85 -11.91
C TRP A 91 11.86 -1.21 -10.43
N SER A 92 12.14 -0.25 -9.57
CA SER A 92 12.20 -0.44 -8.12
C SER A 92 11.12 0.35 -7.39
N SER A 93 10.92 0.04 -6.11
CA SER A 93 10.06 0.86 -5.24
C SER A 93 10.53 2.31 -5.17
N ASP A 94 11.83 2.57 -5.25
CA ASP A 94 12.37 3.93 -5.24
C ASP A 94 11.99 4.70 -6.51
N ASP A 95 11.83 4.00 -7.64
CA ASP A 95 11.38 4.61 -8.88
C ASP A 95 9.89 4.98 -8.80
N SER A 96 9.05 4.10 -8.24
CA SER A 96 7.65 4.43 -7.94
C SER A 96 7.52 5.60 -6.97
N ARG A 97 8.33 5.60 -5.89
CA ARG A 97 8.39 6.70 -4.89
C ARG A 97 8.75 8.02 -5.51
N LYS A 98 9.67 8.09 -6.48
CA LYS A 98 10.03 9.34 -7.15
C LYS A 98 8.86 9.96 -7.93
N VAL A 99 7.88 9.16 -8.36
CA VAL A 99 6.68 9.65 -9.05
C VAL A 99 5.63 10.12 -8.05
N VAL A 100 5.29 9.28 -7.06
CA VAL A 100 4.20 9.57 -6.12
C VAL A 100 4.68 10.49 -5.00
N CYS A 101 5.82 10.19 -4.39
CA CYS A 101 6.43 10.88 -3.25
C CYS A 101 7.80 11.52 -3.59
N PRO A 102 7.87 12.42 -4.59
CA PRO A 102 9.14 13.08 -4.92
C PRO A 102 9.62 13.95 -3.75
N SER A 103 10.94 14.17 -3.67
CA SER A 103 11.53 15.07 -2.66
C SER A 103 11.06 16.53 -2.78
N THR A 104 10.47 16.90 -3.91
CA THR A 104 9.87 18.22 -4.16
C THR A 104 8.42 18.32 -3.68
N TRP A 105 7.82 17.24 -3.19
CA TRP A 105 6.46 17.26 -2.69
C TRP A 105 6.33 18.19 -1.47
N SER A 106 5.31 19.06 -1.51
CA SER A 106 4.97 19.95 -0.41
C SER A 106 4.09 19.23 0.60
N LYS A 107 4.71 18.75 1.67
CA LYS A 107 4.00 18.11 2.80
C LYS A 107 2.98 19.06 3.45
N HIS A 108 1.92 18.49 4.03
CA HIS A 108 1.04 19.26 4.89
C HIS A 108 1.79 19.70 6.15
N PRO A 109 1.70 20.97 6.58
CA PRO A 109 2.13 21.38 7.89
C PRO A 109 1.33 20.60 8.93
N ALA A 110 1.99 19.71 9.67
CA ALA A 110 1.36 19.04 10.80
C ALA A 110 1.56 19.88 12.06
N ASP A 111 0.67 19.72 13.04
CA ASP A 111 0.92 20.26 14.38
C ASP A 111 2.25 19.72 14.95
N PRO A 112 3.03 20.54 15.67
CA PRO A 112 4.29 20.09 16.28
C PRO A 112 4.18 18.83 17.15
N ILE A 113 3.03 18.55 17.75
CA ILE A 113 2.76 17.34 18.56
C ILE A 113 2.75 16.08 17.70
N VAL A 114 2.36 16.17 16.42
CA VAL A 114 2.49 15.05 15.47
C VAL A 114 3.95 14.71 15.24
N GLY A 115 4.85 15.69 15.33
CA GLY A 115 6.28 15.51 15.08
C GLY A 115 6.62 15.52 13.60
N SER A 116 7.57 14.68 13.20
CA SER A 116 7.96 14.58 11.79
C SER A 116 6.95 13.74 11.02
N THR A 117 6.67 14.16 9.79
CA THR A 117 5.81 13.40 8.87
C THR A 117 6.59 13.02 7.62
N ASP A 118 6.34 11.81 7.14
CA ASP A 118 6.88 11.27 5.90
C ASP A 118 5.77 11.16 4.84
N CYS A 119 6.18 11.06 3.57
CA CYS A 119 5.26 10.74 2.49
C CYS A 119 4.93 9.25 2.52
N ASP A 120 3.69 8.92 2.82
CA ASP A 120 3.13 7.57 2.68
C ASP A 120 2.31 7.50 1.37
N GLU A 121 2.44 6.40 0.64
CA GLU A 121 1.78 6.20 -0.65
C GLU A 121 0.95 4.93 -0.65
N TYR A 122 -0.21 4.96 -1.32
CA TYR A 122 -1.03 3.78 -1.50
C TYR A 122 -1.54 3.69 -2.95
N ALA A 123 -1.54 2.54 -3.61
CA ALA A 123 -0.91 1.30 -3.17
C ALA A 123 0.61 1.47 -2.96
N PRO A 124 1.24 0.67 -2.07
CA PRO A 124 2.65 0.85 -1.71
C PRO A 124 3.58 0.78 -2.92
N ALA A 125 4.66 1.56 -2.94
CA ALA A 125 5.61 1.59 -4.06
C ALA A 125 6.20 0.22 -4.47
N SER A 126 6.24 -0.73 -3.54
CA SER A 126 6.67 -2.11 -3.78
C SER A 126 5.60 -2.98 -4.45
N THR A 127 4.66 -2.38 -5.19
CA THR A 127 3.56 -3.09 -5.85
C THR A 127 3.32 -2.58 -7.27
N HIS A 128 2.72 -3.41 -8.12
CA HIS A 128 2.32 -3.03 -9.49
C HIS A 128 1.11 -2.08 -9.51
N GLU A 129 0.37 -2.01 -8.41
CA GLU A 129 -0.75 -1.08 -8.19
C GLU A 129 -0.29 0.29 -7.69
N SER A 130 1.01 0.48 -7.41
CA SER A 130 1.51 1.81 -7.07
C SER A 130 1.18 2.80 -8.18
N GLY A 131 0.77 4.01 -7.81
CA GLY A 131 0.56 5.08 -8.77
C GLY A 131 1.83 5.42 -9.58
N GLY A 132 3.00 5.12 -9.03
CA GLY A 132 4.28 5.33 -9.70
C GLY A 132 4.70 4.21 -10.64
N PHE A 133 4.03 3.06 -10.63
CA PHE A 133 4.42 1.92 -11.46
C PHE A 133 3.97 2.12 -12.92
N PRO A 134 4.90 2.09 -13.90
CA PRO A 134 4.57 2.36 -15.29
C PRO A 134 3.81 1.20 -15.93
N GLY A 135 2.72 1.51 -16.62
CA GLY A 135 1.81 0.53 -17.21
C GLY A 135 0.86 -0.14 -16.20
N GLY A 136 0.92 0.23 -14.92
CA GLY A 136 0.01 -0.27 -13.89
C GLY A 136 -1.40 0.32 -14.01
N ILE A 137 -2.39 -0.37 -13.45
CA ILE A 137 -3.81 0.05 -13.46
C ILE A 137 -4.05 1.42 -12.80
N ASN A 138 -3.13 1.79 -11.91
CA ASN A 138 -3.18 3.00 -11.10
C ASN A 138 -2.19 4.08 -11.52
N GLN A 139 -1.46 3.86 -12.63
CA GLN A 139 -0.40 4.75 -13.06
C GLN A 139 -0.88 6.21 -13.13
N VAL A 140 -0.10 7.10 -12.51
CA VAL A 140 -0.24 8.56 -12.61
C VAL A 140 1.03 9.17 -13.17
N THR A 141 0.91 10.38 -13.73
CA THR A 141 2.07 11.15 -14.21
C THR A 141 2.93 11.68 -13.06
N ASP A 142 2.31 11.96 -11.93
CA ASP A 142 2.92 12.52 -10.74
C ASP A 142 1.97 12.41 -9.54
N GLY A 143 2.51 12.52 -8.34
CA GLY A 143 1.75 12.41 -7.10
C GLY A 143 0.60 13.40 -6.96
N SER A 144 0.55 14.54 -7.67
CA SER A 144 -0.56 15.52 -7.58
C SER A 144 -1.92 14.94 -7.96
N LYS A 145 -1.94 13.81 -8.67
CA LYS A 145 -3.15 13.09 -9.07
C LYS A 145 -3.67 12.13 -7.99
N CYS A 146 -2.92 11.91 -6.92
CA CYS A 146 -3.32 11.05 -5.82
C CYS A 146 -4.23 11.78 -4.82
N ALA A 147 -5.07 11.01 -4.12
CA ALA A 147 -5.81 11.46 -2.97
C ALA A 147 -4.84 12.00 -1.91
N LYS A 148 -5.05 13.23 -1.47
CA LYS A 148 -4.16 13.90 -0.52
C LYS A 148 -4.73 13.83 0.88
N LEU A 149 -3.99 13.20 1.79
CA LEU A 149 -4.36 13.09 3.19
C LEU A 149 -3.21 13.50 4.10
N TYR A 150 -3.50 13.69 5.37
CA TYR A 150 -2.47 13.93 6.38
C TYR A 150 -2.97 13.52 7.75
N THR A 151 -2.06 13.16 8.64
CA THR A 151 -2.35 12.96 10.06
C THR A 151 -2.20 14.25 10.83
N ASP A 152 -3.15 14.55 11.71
CA ASP A 152 -3.06 15.71 12.61
C ASP A 152 -3.87 15.51 13.89
N TRP A 153 -3.85 16.51 14.77
CA TRP A 153 -4.80 16.66 15.87
C TRP A 153 -5.94 17.60 15.45
N ALA A 154 -7.18 17.18 15.67
CA ALA A 154 -8.38 17.87 15.18
C ALA A 154 -8.54 19.33 15.68
N PHE A 155 -7.91 19.69 16.80
CA PHE A 155 -7.96 21.05 17.39
C PHE A 155 -7.28 22.13 16.52
N ASN A 156 -6.38 21.77 15.60
CA ASN A 156 -5.58 22.72 14.82
C ASN A 156 -6.17 23.09 13.44
N GLY A 157 -7.49 23.33 13.40
CA GLY A 157 -8.14 23.91 12.22
C GLY A 157 -8.94 22.93 11.35
N VAL A 158 -9.28 21.75 11.88
CA VAL A 158 -10.23 20.82 11.24
C VAL A 158 -11.68 21.03 11.71
N GLY A 159 -11.91 22.02 12.59
CA GLY A 159 -13.22 22.66 12.77
C GLY A 159 -14.26 21.92 13.62
N ASP A 160 -13.94 20.77 14.22
CA ASP A 160 -14.89 20.05 15.10
C ASP A 160 -14.67 20.28 16.61
N GLY A 161 -13.57 20.96 16.98
CA GLY A 161 -13.21 21.19 18.39
C GLY A 161 -12.80 19.94 19.16
N SER A 162 -12.54 18.82 18.49
CA SER A 162 -12.14 17.58 19.14
C SER A 162 -10.64 17.55 19.44
N THR A 163 -10.27 16.83 20.50
CA THR A 163 -8.88 16.56 20.89
C THR A 163 -8.38 15.26 20.27
N SER A 164 -8.96 14.81 19.15
CA SER A 164 -8.64 13.51 18.56
C SER A 164 -7.52 13.62 17.53
N PHE A 165 -6.53 12.75 17.63
CA PHE A 165 -5.59 12.48 16.54
C PHE A 165 -6.30 11.68 15.45
N GLY A 166 -6.10 12.03 14.19
CA GLY A 166 -6.83 11.40 13.08
C GLY A 166 -6.16 11.59 11.73
N LEU A 167 -6.79 11.00 10.72
CA LEU A 167 -6.44 11.14 9.30
C LEU A 167 -7.46 12.09 8.64
N PHE A 168 -6.96 13.11 7.95
CA PHE A 168 -7.77 14.16 7.36
C PHE A 168 -7.45 14.35 5.88
N ALA A 169 -8.41 14.90 5.15
CA ALA A 169 -8.24 15.29 3.75
C ALA A 169 -7.44 16.60 3.65
N ASP A 170 -6.40 16.65 2.81
CA ASP A 170 -5.66 17.88 2.52
C ASP A 170 -6.45 18.75 1.52
N THR A 171 -7.13 19.77 2.04
CA THR A 171 -8.00 20.64 1.25
C THR A 171 -7.26 21.80 0.56
N ARG A 172 -5.95 21.93 0.77
CA ARG A 172 -5.14 22.99 0.12
C ARG A 172 -4.99 22.75 -1.38
N THR A 173 -5.03 21.47 -1.79
CA THR A 173 -4.94 21.05 -3.19
C THR A 173 -6.31 20.75 -3.81
N ALA A 174 -7.25 20.24 -3.01
CA ALA A 174 -8.61 19.93 -3.45
C ALA A 174 -9.61 20.37 -2.37
N THR A 175 -10.33 21.47 -2.59
CA THR A 175 -11.14 22.15 -1.56
C THR A 175 -12.16 21.24 -0.87
N ASN A 176 -12.67 20.22 -1.57
CA ASN A 176 -13.65 19.27 -1.03
C ASN A 176 -13.01 17.94 -0.57
N GLY A 177 -11.68 17.88 -0.48
CA GLY A 177 -10.92 16.66 -0.23
C GLY A 177 -10.90 15.69 -1.43
N PRO A 178 -10.36 14.48 -1.23
CA PRO A 178 -10.36 13.45 -2.26
C PRO A 178 -11.76 13.08 -2.75
N THR A 179 -11.92 12.97 -4.06
CA THR A 179 -13.22 12.69 -4.71
C THR A 179 -13.58 11.20 -4.71
N GLY A 180 -12.62 10.32 -4.45
CA GLY A 180 -12.77 8.87 -4.56
C GLY A 180 -12.57 8.35 -5.99
N SER A 181 -12.15 9.21 -6.93
CA SER A 181 -11.75 8.79 -8.28
C SER A 181 -10.22 8.71 -8.46
N GLU A 182 -9.47 9.14 -7.45
CA GLU A 182 -8.01 9.06 -7.46
C GLU A 182 -7.54 7.61 -7.44
N ARG A 183 -6.54 7.32 -8.27
CA ARG A 183 -5.98 5.97 -8.43
C ARG A 183 -4.82 5.68 -7.50
N CYS A 184 -4.46 6.62 -6.64
CA CYS A 184 -3.41 6.48 -5.66
C CYS A 184 -3.71 7.41 -4.48
N GLY A 185 -3.06 7.17 -3.36
CA GLY A 185 -2.98 8.02 -2.19
C GLY A 185 -1.58 8.58 -2.04
N GLN A 186 -1.49 9.82 -1.57
CA GLN A 186 -0.26 10.44 -1.08
C GLN A 186 -0.59 11.18 0.20
N ALA A 187 -0.05 10.71 1.33
CA ALA A 187 -0.38 11.23 2.64
C ALA A 187 0.86 11.69 3.43
N ALA A 188 0.71 12.77 4.20
CA ALA A 188 1.67 13.16 5.23
C ALA A 188 1.34 12.43 6.53
N ILE A 189 2.01 11.31 6.79
CA ILE A 189 1.78 10.46 7.95
C ILE A 189 2.95 10.63 8.92
N ASP A 190 2.70 10.64 10.24
CA ASP A 190 3.76 10.57 11.25
C ASP A 190 4.85 9.55 10.87
N SER A 191 6.12 9.95 10.98
CA SER A 191 7.24 9.15 10.47
C SER A 191 7.33 7.79 11.14
N ALA A 192 7.04 7.68 12.45
CA ALA A 192 7.08 6.41 13.15
C ALA A 192 5.94 5.47 12.69
N GLN A 193 4.75 6.03 12.45
CA GLN A 193 3.61 5.32 11.86
C GLN A 193 3.95 4.79 10.46
N ASN A 194 4.41 5.65 9.55
CA ASN A 194 4.70 5.30 8.16
C ASN A 194 5.82 4.24 8.06
N GLN A 195 6.99 4.52 8.66
CA GLN A 195 8.14 3.63 8.57
C GLN A 195 7.88 2.28 9.26
N GLY A 196 7.09 2.28 10.34
CA GLY A 196 6.79 1.09 11.11
C GLY A 196 5.78 0.16 10.44
N ALA A 197 4.73 0.70 9.80
CA ALA A 197 3.56 -0.08 9.38
C ALA A 197 3.87 -1.20 8.39
N PHE A 198 4.79 -0.98 7.45
CA PHE A 198 5.23 -1.98 6.47
C PHE A 198 6.61 -2.59 6.75
N SER A 199 7.29 -2.20 7.84
CA SER A 199 8.66 -2.66 8.17
C SER A 199 8.79 -4.19 8.31
N LYS A 200 7.72 -4.88 8.70
CA LYS A 200 7.66 -6.34 8.88
C LYS A 200 7.29 -7.09 7.60
N PHE A 201 6.98 -6.40 6.50
CA PHE A 201 6.68 -7.04 5.24
C PHE A 201 7.96 -7.69 4.68
N GLN A 202 7.94 -9.02 4.60
CA GLN A 202 9.09 -9.83 4.16
C GLN A 202 8.68 -10.71 2.97
N PRO A 203 8.76 -10.19 1.73
CA PRO A 203 8.41 -10.94 0.52
C PRO A 203 9.13 -12.29 0.40
N SER A 204 10.36 -12.38 0.90
CA SER A 204 11.16 -13.60 0.87
C SER A 204 10.64 -14.70 1.79
N VAL A 205 10.07 -14.35 2.96
CA VAL A 205 9.46 -15.33 3.89
C VAL A 205 8.20 -15.93 3.28
N TRP A 206 7.43 -15.11 2.56
CA TRP A 206 6.25 -15.58 1.82
C TRP A 206 6.56 -16.08 0.42
N ARG A 207 7.81 -15.93 0.00
CA ARG A 207 8.36 -16.39 -1.28
C ARG A 207 7.57 -15.83 -2.47
N LEU A 208 7.20 -14.55 -2.35
CA LEU A 208 6.59 -13.76 -3.41
C LEU A 208 7.62 -13.47 -4.51
N LEU A 209 7.28 -13.81 -5.75
CA LEU A 209 7.94 -13.31 -6.95
C LEU A 209 7.23 -12.08 -7.51
N ASP A 210 7.85 -11.43 -8.50
CA ASP A 210 7.18 -10.39 -9.28
C ASP A 210 5.78 -10.85 -9.72
N LYS A 211 4.79 -10.00 -9.48
CA LYS A 211 3.36 -10.24 -9.76
C LYS A 211 2.67 -11.31 -8.90
N ASP A 212 3.30 -11.83 -7.85
CA ASP A 212 2.54 -12.63 -6.88
C ASP A 212 1.63 -11.73 -6.06
N GLY A 213 0.37 -12.17 -5.95
CA GLY A 213 -0.70 -11.43 -5.28
C GLY A 213 -0.72 -11.61 -3.76
N PHE A 214 -1.03 -10.56 -3.01
CA PHE A 214 -1.24 -10.58 -1.57
C PHE A 214 -2.30 -9.54 -1.15
N PHE A 215 -2.93 -9.76 0.01
CA PHE A 215 -3.83 -8.80 0.64
C PHE A 215 -3.13 -7.99 1.72
N VAL A 216 -3.70 -6.84 2.07
CA VAL A 216 -3.31 -6.05 3.24
C VAL A 216 -4.52 -5.92 4.16
N ASP A 217 -4.37 -6.35 5.40
CA ASP A 217 -5.39 -6.28 6.44
C ASP A 217 -5.05 -5.19 7.45
N THR A 218 -6.06 -4.41 7.80
CA THR A 218 -6.00 -3.24 8.69
C THR A 218 -6.92 -3.47 9.89
N PRO A 219 -6.57 -4.42 10.78
CA PRO A 219 -7.45 -4.83 11.85
C PRO A 219 -7.81 -3.65 12.77
N GLY A 220 -9.01 -3.68 13.34
CA GLY A 220 -9.52 -2.56 14.15
C GLY A 220 -10.33 -1.55 13.36
N PHE A 221 -10.26 -1.57 12.02
CA PHE A 221 -11.15 -0.81 11.12
C PHE A 221 -12.25 -1.66 10.49
N ASN A 222 -12.27 -2.99 10.72
CA ASN A 222 -13.27 -3.89 10.12
C ASN A 222 -14.72 -3.58 10.52
N HIS A 223 -14.91 -2.86 11.63
CA HIS A 223 -16.21 -2.44 12.13
C HIS A 223 -16.72 -1.13 11.49
N CYS A 224 -15.88 -0.43 10.74
CA CYS A 224 -16.26 0.80 10.06
C CYS A 224 -17.21 0.47 8.90
N SER A 225 -18.35 1.15 8.81
CA SER A 225 -19.34 0.93 7.75
C SER A 225 -18.99 1.59 6.41
N GLY A 226 -17.95 2.43 6.38
CA GLY A 226 -17.48 3.17 5.21
C GLY A 226 -16.74 4.43 5.61
N THR A 227 -16.23 5.16 4.62
CA THR A 227 -15.37 6.34 4.81
C THR A 227 -16.14 7.68 4.76
N THR A 228 -17.48 7.64 4.75
CA THR A 228 -18.33 8.84 4.69
C THR A 228 -18.64 9.44 6.06
N THR A 229 -18.37 8.69 7.14
CA THR A 229 -18.47 9.15 8.53
C THR A 229 -17.14 8.93 9.24
N THR A 230 -16.92 9.66 10.34
CA THR A 230 -15.76 9.42 11.21
C THR A 230 -15.79 7.97 11.70
N CYS A 231 -14.68 7.26 11.50
CA CYS A 231 -14.47 5.95 12.13
C CYS A 231 -13.34 6.02 13.15
N THR A 232 -13.61 5.55 14.36
CA THR A 232 -12.61 5.45 15.43
C THR A 232 -12.01 4.06 15.43
N TRP A 233 -10.69 3.97 15.40
CA TRP A 233 -9.98 2.71 15.55
C TRP A 233 -10.38 1.98 16.85
N ARG A 234 -10.47 0.64 16.79
CA ARG A 234 -10.67 -0.21 17.96
C ARG A 234 -9.47 -1.13 18.15
N LYS A 235 -9.01 -1.22 19.40
CA LYS A 235 -7.95 -2.15 19.81
C LYS A 235 -8.32 -3.59 19.47
N VAL A 236 -7.34 -4.33 18.95
CA VAL A 236 -7.45 -5.73 18.50
C VAL A 236 -6.45 -6.63 19.18
#